data_AF-A0A956FLX5-F1
#
_entry.id   AF-A0A956FLX5-F1
#
_cell.length_a   1.000
_cell.length_b   1.000
_cell.length_c   1.000
_cell.angle_alpha   90.00
_cell.angle_beta   90.00
_cell.angle_gamma   90.00
#
_symmetry.space_group_name_H-M   'P 1'
#
loop_
_entity.id
_entity.type
_entity.pdbx_description
1 polymer ?
#
loop_
_entity_poly.entity_id
_entity_poly.type
_entity_poly.pdbx_seq_one_letter_code
_entity_poly.pdbx_strand_id
1 'polypeptide(L)'
;MTRTQHLPRRALLLGAAVVLGGCVDPSIGWHDDCLSGCPNRGVVEGNPRPAGLANLDALFSAVLDLDAATRRVDHTIRDEADALAVGLDLAPGSEVDAIRAAAEARIAEATAGGLRIRVAAPRCATSPSIAAATAATCDPALTLGDVEARCVGTCAVDPDLQDQCTPGLRRCLGPAPALFCDGDCQGPCDVVTATCEGTCRGVCDGACTVFDAQGLCAGDCQGACTGECDMAAGGACPGSCLGSCLYTPVGPCEADAVVLCEASDELPCAEPCEGVVEVSAAPECQLAAATAADLLVDCHPPALTITWQWRDTFADEAARAEFRAWIAQLRVQLGRLAAAAAEAEHIDARAAILSDSFVDTLRATIEELPNTFKASIAAGCALVQAENAMTLLEARNAALTETITTADQLALAVGVDTGSAAPARRPVEIPSPTPAGP
;
A
#
# COMPACT_ATOMS: atom_id res chain seq x y z
N MET A 1 -13.26 20.32 25.63
CA MET A 1 -12.56 20.22 24.34
C MET A 1 -12.93 18.88 23.73
N THR A 2 -13.91 18.89 22.83
CA THR A 2 -14.46 17.70 22.16
C THR A 2 -13.50 17.30 21.04
N ARG A 3 -12.78 16.17 21.20
CA ARG A 3 -12.01 15.53 20.13
C ARG A 3 -12.97 15.12 19.01
N THR A 4 -12.98 15.86 17.91
CA THR A 4 -13.51 15.41 16.63
C THR A 4 -12.60 14.30 16.12
N GLN A 5 -12.99 13.04 16.35
CA GLN A 5 -12.40 11.89 15.69
C GLN A 5 -12.61 12.05 14.19
N HIS A 6 -11.55 12.38 13.46
CA HIS A 6 -11.51 12.22 12.02
C HIS A 6 -11.46 10.71 11.73
N LEU A 7 -12.63 10.07 11.68
CA LEU A 7 -12.78 8.78 11.03
C LEU A 7 -12.28 8.95 9.57
N PRO A 8 -11.31 8.14 9.11
CA PRO A 8 -10.86 8.20 7.73
C PRO A 8 -12.05 7.97 6.82
N ARG A 9 -12.33 8.95 5.95
CA ARG A 9 -13.49 9.00 5.05
C ARG A 9 -13.46 7.95 3.92
N ARG A 10 -12.60 6.94 4.03
CA ARG A 10 -12.60 5.72 3.21
C ARG A 10 -13.07 4.54 4.06
N ALA A 11 -14.22 4.68 4.72
CA ALA A 11 -15.06 3.52 4.96
C ALA A 11 -15.56 3.06 3.59
N LEU A 12 -14.70 2.33 2.87
CA LEU A 12 -15.15 1.49 1.79
C LEU A 12 -16.23 0.64 2.44
N LEU A 13 -17.46 0.81 1.97
CA LEU A 13 -18.42 -0.26 2.06
C LEU A 13 -17.75 -1.41 1.31
N LEU A 14 -16.99 -2.24 2.04
CA LEU A 14 -17.07 -3.67 1.88
C LEU A 14 -18.56 -3.96 2.03
N GLY A 15 -19.26 -3.76 0.91
CA GLY A 15 -20.44 -4.51 0.61
C GLY A 15 -19.93 -5.93 0.57
N ALA A 16 -19.87 -6.55 1.76
CA ALA A 16 -20.41 -7.87 1.91
C ALA A 16 -21.81 -7.78 1.28
N ALA A 17 -21.85 -7.91 -0.04
CA ALA A 17 -22.99 -8.40 -0.75
C ALA A 17 -23.09 -9.82 -0.21
N VAL A 18 -23.66 -9.92 1.00
CA VAL A 18 -24.19 -11.15 1.54
C VAL A 18 -25.37 -11.42 0.62
N VAL A 19 -25.07 -11.94 -0.56
CA VAL A 19 -26.05 -12.60 -1.40
C VAL A 19 -26.41 -13.83 -0.57
N LEU A 20 -27.42 -13.69 0.28
CA LEU A 20 -28.02 -14.76 1.07
C LEU A 20 -28.71 -15.82 0.19
N GLY A 21 -28.42 -15.88 -1.11
CA GLY A 21 -28.94 -16.84 -2.07
C GLY A 21 -28.20 -18.19 -2.08
N GLY A 22 -27.59 -18.60 -0.96
CA GLY A 22 -27.15 -19.98 -0.81
C GLY A 22 -28.36 -20.91 -0.71
N CYS A 23 -28.27 -22.14 -1.21
CA CYS A 23 -29.28 -23.22 -1.14
C CYS A 23 -29.61 -23.63 0.33
N VAL A 24 -30.00 -22.70 1.20
CA VAL A 24 -30.22 -22.92 2.63
C VAL A 24 -31.59 -22.39 3.02
N ASP A 25 -32.64 -22.87 2.35
CA ASP A 25 -33.96 -22.91 2.97
C ASP A 25 -34.29 -24.36 3.32
N PRO A 26 -34.19 -24.77 4.60
CA PRO A 26 -34.54 -26.12 5.04
C PRO A 26 -36.07 -26.37 5.03
N SER A 27 -36.90 -25.34 4.77
CA SER A 27 -38.37 -25.42 4.83
C SER A 27 -39.05 -25.52 3.46
N ILE A 28 -38.33 -25.24 2.37
CA ILE A 28 -38.84 -25.37 1.01
C ILE A 28 -38.17 -26.61 0.42
N GLY A 29 -38.95 -27.67 0.23
CA GLY A 29 -38.44 -28.98 -0.19
C GLY A 29 -37.43 -28.86 -1.33
N TRP A 30 -36.27 -29.52 -1.15
CA TRP A 30 -35.19 -29.75 -2.10
C TRP A 30 -35.65 -29.60 -3.54
N HIS A 31 -35.53 -28.38 -4.09
CA HIS A 31 -35.75 -28.17 -5.51
C HIS A 31 -34.58 -28.83 -6.25
N ASP A 32 -34.91 -29.55 -7.33
CA ASP A 32 -33.98 -30.32 -8.15
C ASP A 32 -32.77 -29.52 -8.66
N ASP A 33 -32.81 -28.17 -8.59
CA ASP A 33 -31.74 -27.27 -9.03
C ASP A 33 -30.44 -27.38 -8.22
N CYS A 34 -30.47 -27.73 -6.92
CA CYS A 34 -29.23 -27.96 -6.14
C CYS A 34 -28.74 -29.43 -6.25
N LEU A 35 -29.53 -30.33 -6.85
CA LEU A 35 -29.17 -31.73 -7.12
C LEU A 35 -28.69 -31.94 -8.57
N SER A 36 -29.03 -31.03 -9.49
CA SER A 36 -28.69 -31.16 -10.91
C SER A 36 -27.30 -30.68 -11.32
N GLY A 37 -26.51 -30.09 -10.41
CA GLY A 37 -25.11 -29.77 -10.68
C GLY A 37 -24.61 -28.57 -9.90
N CYS A 38 -23.28 -28.45 -9.84
CA CYS A 38 -22.60 -27.26 -9.36
C CYS A 38 -23.11 -26.03 -10.12
N PRO A 39 -23.26 -24.86 -9.47
CA PRO A 39 -23.76 -23.68 -10.17
C PRO A 39 -22.92 -23.44 -11.41
N ASN A 40 -23.56 -23.42 -12.58
CA ASN A 40 -22.91 -23.10 -13.86
C ASN A 40 -22.24 -21.72 -13.80
N ARG A 41 -22.76 -20.85 -12.90
CA ARG A 41 -22.22 -19.54 -12.54
C ARG A 41 -21.21 -19.67 -11.40
N GLY A 42 -19.98 -19.95 -11.78
CA GLY A 42 -18.86 -20.18 -10.87
C GLY A 42 -18.11 -18.93 -10.43
N VAL A 43 -16.87 -19.12 -9.98
CA VAL A 43 -15.93 -18.04 -9.58
C VAL A 43 -15.74 -17.02 -10.71
N VAL A 44 -15.72 -17.47 -11.97
CA VAL A 44 -15.58 -16.59 -13.15
C VAL A 44 -16.71 -15.57 -13.27
N GLU A 45 -17.91 -15.91 -12.79
CA GLU A 45 -19.09 -15.02 -12.81
C GLU A 45 -19.24 -14.20 -11.52
N GLY A 46 -18.24 -14.24 -10.63
CA GLY A 46 -18.26 -13.51 -9.37
C GLY A 46 -19.11 -14.15 -8.28
N ASN A 47 -19.35 -15.47 -8.34
CA ASN A 47 -20.04 -16.19 -7.28
C ASN A 47 -19.07 -16.56 -6.15
N PRO A 48 -19.17 -15.97 -4.95
CA PRO A 48 -18.26 -16.23 -3.84
C PRO A 48 -18.55 -17.55 -3.11
N ARG A 49 -19.68 -18.19 -3.39
CA ARG A 49 -20.15 -19.37 -2.64
C ARG A 49 -20.45 -20.57 -3.54
N PRO A 50 -19.48 -21.04 -4.34
CA PRO A 50 -19.73 -22.13 -5.27
C PRO A 50 -19.91 -23.49 -4.61
N ALA A 51 -19.38 -23.70 -3.39
CA ALA A 51 -19.40 -24.99 -2.70
C ALA A 51 -20.52 -25.09 -1.66
N GLY A 52 -20.98 -23.96 -1.10
CA GLY A 52 -22.03 -23.93 -0.08
C GLY A 52 -21.56 -24.43 1.29
N LEU A 53 -20.24 -24.45 1.50
CA LEU A 53 -19.56 -24.74 2.76
C LEU A 53 -18.69 -23.52 3.09
N ALA A 54 -18.88 -22.94 4.28
CA ALA A 54 -18.30 -21.65 4.64
C ALA A 54 -16.78 -21.58 4.46
N ASN A 55 -16.07 -22.64 4.85
CA ASN A 55 -14.62 -22.74 4.75
C ASN A 55 -14.12 -22.84 3.29
N LEU A 56 -14.78 -23.63 2.44
CA LEU A 56 -14.47 -23.69 1.01
C LEU A 56 -14.82 -22.38 0.29
N ASP A 57 -16.00 -21.82 0.61
CA ASP A 57 -16.47 -20.58 0.03
C ASP A 57 -15.60 -19.38 0.44
N ALA A 58 -14.97 -19.41 1.61
CA ALA A 58 -14.01 -18.39 2.03
C ALA A 58 -12.76 -18.35 1.13
N LEU A 59 -12.24 -19.52 0.71
CA LEU A 59 -11.12 -19.59 -0.24
C LEU A 59 -11.49 -19.01 -1.61
N PHE A 60 -12.68 -19.32 -2.12
CA PHE A 60 -13.16 -18.74 -3.38
C PHE A 60 -13.45 -17.25 -3.27
N SER A 61 -13.94 -16.78 -2.11
CA SER A 61 -14.11 -15.36 -1.83
C SER A 61 -12.78 -14.63 -1.86
N ALA A 62 -11.71 -15.21 -1.27
CA ALA A 62 -10.37 -14.64 -1.34
C ALA A 62 -9.84 -14.49 -2.78
N VAL A 63 -10.14 -15.43 -3.67
CA VAL A 63 -9.81 -15.33 -5.10
C VAL A 63 -10.55 -14.16 -5.78
N LEU A 64 -11.84 -13.98 -5.46
CA LEU A 64 -12.63 -12.86 -6.00
C LEU A 64 -12.19 -11.51 -5.45
N ASP A 65 -11.85 -11.46 -4.16
CA ASP A 65 -11.32 -10.25 -3.52
C ASP A 65 -9.98 -9.87 -4.14
N LEU A 66 -9.14 -10.84 -4.46
CA LEU A 66 -7.87 -10.61 -5.17
C LEU A 66 -8.12 -10.05 -6.57
N ASP A 67 -9.03 -10.65 -7.33
CA ASP A 67 -9.42 -10.14 -8.65
C ASP A 67 -9.97 -8.70 -8.57
N ALA A 68 -10.77 -8.38 -7.55
CA ALA A 68 -11.26 -7.02 -7.32
C ALA A 68 -10.13 -6.05 -6.93
N ALA A 69 -9.20 -6.47 -6.08
CA ALA A 69 -8.05 -5.66 -5.67
C ALA A 69 -7.10 -5.38 -6.85
N THR A 70 -6.79 -6.39 -7.66
CA THR A 70 -6.01 -6.22 -8.90
C THR A 70 -6.67 -5.20 -9.84
N ARG A 71 -7.99 -5.30 -10.05
CA ARG A 71 -8.72 -4.33 -10.89
C ARG A 71 -8.68 -2.90 -10.31
N ARG A 72 -8.80 -2.76 -8.99
CA ARG A 72 -8.71 -1.44 -8.32
C ARG A 72 -7.34 -0.79 -8.52
N VAL A 73 -6.27 -1.54 -8.35
CA VAL A 73 -4.90 -1.03 -8.54
C VAL A 73 -4.63 -0.70 -10.00
N ASP A 74 -5.06 -1.56 -10.92
CA ASP A 74 -4.98 -1.32 -12.37
C ASP A 74 -5.71 -0.02 -12.77
N HIS A 75 -6.93 0.21 -12.26
CA HIS A 75 -7.65 1.46 -12.47
C HIS A 75 -6.90 2.67 -11.89
N THR A 76 -6.38 2.57 -10.66
CA THR A 76 -5.61 3.65 -10.03
C THR A 76 -4.38 4.02 -10.86
N ILE A 77 -3.62 3.03 -11.35
CA ILE A 77 -2.42 3.26 -12.15
C ILE A 77 -2.77 3.89 -13.49
N ARG A 78 -3.85 3.45 -14.16
CA ARG A 78 -4.33 4.10 -15.40
C ARG A 78 -4.80 5.53 -15.17
N ASP A 79 -5.53 5.80 -14.09
CA ASP A 79 -6.02 7.15 -13.78
C ASP A 79 -4.85 8.13 -13.55
N GLU A 80 -3.79 7.69 -12.84
CA GLU A 80 -2.60 8.51 -12.63
C GLU A 80 -1.76 8.64 -13.92
N ALA A 81 -1.70 7.61 -14.78
CA ALA A 81 -1.09 7.70 -16.11
C ALA A 81 -1.83 8.71 -17.02
N ASP A 82 -3.17 8.70 -17.01
CA ASP A 82 -4.00 9.64 -17.75
C ASP A 82 -3.83 11.07 -17.25
N ALA A 83 -3.73 11.25 -15.93
CA ALA A 83 -3.46 12.55 -15.35
C ALA A 83 -2.05 13.07 -15.70
N LEU A 84 -1.04 12.20 -15.80
CA LEU A 84 0.28 12.54 -16.34
C LEU A 84 0.19 12.93 -17.82
N ALA A 85 -0.55 12.17 -18.64
CA ALA A 85 -0.76 12.45 -20.06
C ALA A 85 -1.39 13.83 -20.26
N VAL A 86 -2.46 14.14 -19.52
CA VAL A 86 -3.13 15.46 -19.56
C VAL A 86 -2.17 16.58 -19.15
N GLY A 87 -1.34 16.36 -18.13
CA GLY A 87 -0.31 17.33 -17.71
C GLY A 87 0.78 17.58 -18.75
N LEU A 88 0.87 16.73 -19.78
CA LEU A 88 1.79 16.82 -20.91
C LEU A 88 1.09 17.19 -22.22
N ASP A 89 -0.14 17.70 -22.14
CA ASP A 89 -0.98 18.07 -23.29
C ASP A 89 -1.28 16.90 -24.24
N LEU A 90 -1.29 15.67 -23.71
CA LEU A 90 -1.72 14.46 -24.40
C LEU A 90 -3.18 14.12 -24.04
N ALA A 91 -3.82 13.29 -24.85
CA ALA A 91 -5.15 12.77 -24.54
C ALA A 91 -5.06 11.70 -23.42
N PRO A 92 -6.07 11.57 -22.54
CA PRO A 92 -6.22 10.39 -21.67
C PRO A 92 -6.21 9.10 -22.50
N GLY A 93 -5.61 8.04 -21.95
CA GLY A 93 -5.39 6.76 -22.64
C GLY A 93 -4.23 6.79 -23.63
N SER A 94 -3.37 7.81 -23.59
CA SER A 94 -2.16 7.84 -24.42
C SER A 94 -1.22 6.70 -24.02
N GLU A 95 -0.59 6.09 -25.03
CA GLU A 95 0.42 5.05 -24.83
C GLU A 95 1.57 5.55 -23.94
N VAL A 96 2.11 4.67 -23.10
CA VAL A 96 3.20 4.96 -22.15
C VAL A 96 4.42 5.56 -22.86
N ASP A 97 4.73 5.08 -24.06
CA ASP A 97 5.83 5.61 -24.89
C ASP A 97 5.61 7.06 -25.33
N ALA A 98 4.35 7.46 -25.59
CA ALA A 98 4.00 8.83 -25.94
C ALA A 98 4.09 9.76 -24.72
N ILE A 99 3.60 9.30 -23.56
CA ILE A 99 3.75 10.00 -22.28
C ILE A 99 5.23 10.23 -21.98
N ARG A 100 6.06 9.19 -22.15
CA ARG A 100 7.51 9.28 -21.98
C ARG A 100 8.14 10.30 -22.89
N ALA A 101 7.90 10.20 -24.20
CA ALA A 101 8.48 11.13 -25.17
C ALA A 101 8.09 12.59 -24.88
N ALA A 102 6.84 12.84 -24.48
CA ALA A 102 6.36 14.18 -24.13
C ALA A 102 7.01 14.71 -22.83
N ALA A 103 7.16 13.86 -21.81
CA ALA A 103 7.84 14.21 -20.57
C ALA A 103 9.32 14.54 -20.82
N GLU A 104 10.03 13.68 -21.56
CA GLU A 104 11.44 13.88 -21.93
C GLU A 104 11.62 15.18 -22.72
N ALA A 105 10.74 15.46 -23.69
CA ALA A 105 10.77 16.70 -24.47
C ALA A 105 10.59 17.93 -23.57
N ARG A 106 9.57 17.93 -22.69
CA ARG A 106 9.29 19.04 -21.76
C ARG A 106 10.46 19.27 -20.79
N ILE A 107 11.08 18.20 -20.28
CA ILE A 107 12.25 18.26 -19.40
C ILE A 107 13.48 18.79 -20.15
N ALA A 108 13.75 18.29 -21.36
CA ALA A 108 14.91 18.69 -22.16
C ALA A 108 14.83 20.14 -22.66
N GLU A 109 13.62 20.66 -22.88
CA GLU A 109 13.40 22.07 -23.19
C GLU A 109 13.80 22.96 -22.02
N ALA A 110 13.42 22.58 -20.79
CA ALA A 110 13.61 23.39 -19.59
C ALA A 110 14.97 23.25 -18.90
N THR A 111 15.57 22.07 -18.94
CA THR A 111 16.65 21.70 -18.00
C THR A 111 17.98 21.36 -18.67
N ALA A 112 19.07 21.84 -18.07
CA ALA A 112 20.45 21.51 -18.47
C ALA A 112 20.88 20.24 -17.73
N GLY A 113 20.46 19.07 -18.23
CA GLY A 113 20.86 17.77 -17.66
C GLY A 113 19.73 16.95 -17.03
N GLY A 114 18.47 17.33 -17.25
CA GLY A 114 17.31 16.54 -16.82
C GLY A 114 16.84 16.84 -15.40
N LEU A 115 15.91 16.00 -14.94
CA LEU A 115 15.46 15.96 -13.55
C LEU A 115 16.30 14.93 -12.77
N ARG A 116 16.55 15.20 -11.50
CA ARG A 116 17.00 14.20 -10.54
C ARG A 116 15.89 14.01 -9.52
N ILE A 117 15.25 12.85 -9.59
CA ILE A 117 14.12 12.50 -8.72
C ILE A 117 14.61 11.44 -7.72
N ARG A 118 14.49 11.75 -6.43
CA ARG A 118 14.65 10.79 -5.34
C ARG A 118 13.28 10.46 -4.77
N VAL A 119 13.01 9.18 -4.56
CA VAL A 119 11.71 8.69 -4.07
C VAL A 119 11.98 7.89 -2.80
N ALA A 120 11.32 8.26 -1.70
CA ALA A 120 11.32 7.44 -0.50
C ALA A 120 10.45 6.18 -0.72
N ALA A 121 10.59 5.16 0.12
CA ALA A 121 9.70 4.00 0.06
C ALA A 121 8.26 4.42 0.44
N PRO A 122 7.23 3.99 -0.32
CA PRO A 122 5.84 4.10 0.11
C PRO A 122 5.63 3.37 1.43
N ARG A 123 4.68 3.85 2.23
CA ARG A 123 4.29 3.18 3.49
C ARG A 123 2.97 2.49 3.28
N CYS A 124 2.98 1.18 3.34
CA CYS A 124 1.84 0.32 3.15
C CYS A 124 1.48 -0.33 4.47
N ALA A 125 0.20 -0.28 4.83
CA ALA A 125 -0.25 -0.83 6.08
C ALA A 125 -1.59 -1.56 5.93
N THR A 126 -1.70 -2.71 6.59
CA THR A 126 -2.88 -3.58 6.56
C THR A 126 -3.70 -3.40 7.83
N SER A 127 -4.95 -3.87 7.77
CA SER A 127 -5.89 -3.80 8.88
C SER A 127 -6.05 -5.19 9.52
N PRO A 128 -5.59 -5.39 10.77
CA PRO A 128 -5.84 -6.64 11.48
C PRO A 128 -7.33 -6.91 11.71
N SER A 129 -8.17 -5.87 11.79
CA SER A 129 -9.62 -6.06 11.99
C SER A 129 -10.30 -6.68 10.77
N ILE A 130 -9.84 -6.38 9.56
CA ILE A 130 -10.27 -7.06 8.32
C ILE A 130 -9.92 -8.55 8.37
N ALA A 131 -8.70 -8.89 8.82
CA ALA A 131 -8.28 -10.28 8.96
C ALA A 131 -9.16 -11.01 9.99
N ALA A 132 -9.38 -10.41 11.16
CA ALA A 132 -10.21 -10.98 12.22
C ALA A 132 -11.65 -11.22 11.76
N ALA A 133 -12.26 -10.25 11.07
CA ALA A 133 -13.61 -10.36 10.54
C ALA A 133 -13.74 -11.45 9.46
N THR A 134 -12.71 -11.59 8.62
CA THR A 134 -12.67 -12.63 7.60
C THR A 134 -12.56 -14.02 8.23
N ALA A 135 -11.67 -14.19 9.21
CA ALA A 135 -11.53 -15.44 9.96
C ALA A 135 -12.83 -15.83 10.68
N ALA A 136 -13.51 -14.88 11.35
CA ALA A 136 -14.78 -15.12 12.02
C ALA A 136 -15.92 -15.46 11.04
N THR A 137 -15.84 -15.01 9.78
CA THR A 137 -16.81 -15.37 8.74
C THR A 137 -16.53 -16.77 8.18
N CYS A 138 -15.26 -17.16 8.12
CA CYS A 138 -14.82 -18.44 7.61
C CYS A 138 -15.12 -19.60 8.58
N ASP A 139 -14.89 -19.40 9.88
CA ASP A 139 -15.16 -20.40 10.91
C ASP A 139 -16.41 -20.03 11.72
N PRO A 140 -17.53 -20.75 11.57
CA PRO A 140 -18.76 -20.47 12.30
C PRO A 140 -18.66 -20.73 13.81
N ALA A 141 -17.60 -21.39 14.29
CA ALA A 141 -17.33 -21.56 15.71
C ALA A 141 -16.67 -20.33 16.35
N LEU A 142 -16.10 -19.42 15.55
CA LEU A 142 -15.45 -18.20 16.02
C LEU A 142 -16.42 -17.02 15.93
N THR A 143 -16.49 -16.21 16.98
CA THR A 143 -17.07 -14.87 16.89
C THR A 143 -15.97 -13.83 16.71
N LEU A 144 -16.31 -12.62 16.28
CA LEU A 144 -15.34 -11.53 16.11
C LEU A 144 -14.55 -11.23 17.39
N GLY A 145 -15.13 -11.49 18.58
CA GLY A 145 -14.45 -11.30 19.86
C GLY A 145 -13.49 -12.44 20.24
N ASP A 146 -13.57 -13.58 19.56
CA ASP A 146 -12.73 -14.75 19.80
C ASP A 146 -11.50 -14.78 18.88
N VAL A 147 -11.53 -14.04 17.77
CA VAL A 147 -10.41 -14.00 16.82
C VAL A 147 -9.39 -12.96 17.25
N GLU A 148 -8.24 -13.44 17.71
CA GLU A 148 -7.06 -12.61 17.93
C GLU A 148 -6.30 -12.45 16.61
N ALA A 149 -6.27 -11.24 16.06
CA ALA A 149 -5.41 -10.86 14.95
C ALA A 149 -4.15 -10.16 15.47
N ARG A 150 -2.99 -10.64 15.06
CA ARG A 150 -1.67 -10.16 15.49
C ARG A 150 -0.92 -9.60 14.29
N CYS A 151 -0.20 -8.50 14.49
CA CYS A 151 0.69 -7.96 13.48
C CYS A 151 2.11 -8.44 13.77
N VAL A 152 2.73 -9.15 12.84
CA VAL A 152 4.15 -9.50 12.86
C VAL A 152 4.88 -8.49 11.97
N GLY A 153 5.42 -7.44 12.58
CA GLY A 153 6.05 -6.32 11.87
C GLY A 153 6.13 -5.06 12.73
N THR A 154 5.94 -3.88 12.15
CA THR A 154 5.77 -2.64 12.92
C THR A 154 4.29 -2.35 13.05
N CYS A 155 3.82 -2.00 14.24
CA CYS A 155 2.42 -1.63 14.42
C CYS A 155 2.25 -0.33 15.20
N ALA A 156 1.19 0.41 14.87
CA ALA A 156 0.75 1.49 15.70
C ALA A 156 0.16 0.94 17.00
N VAL A 157 0.37 1.62 18.12
CA VAL A 157 -0.18 1.22 19.42
C VAL A 157 -0.85 2.41 20.07
N ASP A 158 -1.85 2.13 20.91
CA ASP A 158 -2.46 3.18 21.72
C ASP A 158 -1.38 3.82 22.62
N PRO A 159 -1.33 5.16 22.74
CA PRO A 159 -0.40 5.84 23.63
C PRO A 159 -0.38 5.30 25.08
N ASP A 160 -1.50 4.76 25.57
CA ASP A 160 -1.60 4.16 26.90
C ASP A 160 -0.84 2.82 27.00
N LEU A 161 -0.52 2.19 25.87
CA LEU A 161 0.22 0.92 25.77
C LEU A 161 1.70 1.12 25.39
N GLN A 162 2.17 2.36 25.23
CA GLN A 162 3.53 2.65 24.76
C GLN A 162 4.65 2.09 25.66
N ASP A 163 4.35 1.84 26.94
CA ASP A 163 5.29 1.26 27.91
C ASP A 163 5.42 -0.26 27.78
N GLN A 164 4.53 -0.89 27.01
CA GLN A 164 4.60 -2.32 26.67
C GLN A 164 5.50 -2.57 25.45
N CYS A 165 5.87 -1.52 24.72
CA CYS A 165 6.81 -1.64 23.62
C CYS A 165 8.21 -1.90 24.16
N THR A 166 8.91 -2.87 23.58
CA THR A 166 10.30 -3.18 23.94
C THR A 166 11.15 -1.90 23.91
N PRO A 167 11.82 -1.54 25.02
CA PRO A 167 12.66 -0.35 25.07
C PRO A 167 13.71 -0.36 23.96
N GLY A 168 13.78 0.72 23.18
CA GLY A 168 14.69 0.86 22.03
C GLY A 168 14.08 0.48 20.67
N LEU A 169 12.93 -0.20 20.63
CA LEU A 169 12.19 -0.53 19.39
C LEU A 169 10.93 0.34 19.20
N ARG A 170 10.70 1.30 20.10
CA ARG A 170 9.63 2.29 20.01
C ARG A 170 10.08 3.45 19.12
N ARG A 171 9.27 3.80 18.13
CA ARG A 171 9.36 5.02 17.34
C ARG A 171 8.10 5.84 17.52
N CYS A 172 8.20 7.15 17.38
CA CYS A 172 7.06 8.05 17.40
C CYS A 172 6.94 8.71 16.03
N LEU A 173 5.73 8.73 15.49
CA LEU A 173 5.38 9.43 14.26
C LEU A 173 4.41 10.56 14.59
N GLY A 174 4.85 11.81 14.52
CA GLY A 174 4.01 12.97 14.83
C GLY A 174 3.88 13.97 13.69
N PRO A 175 2.78 14.73 13.60
CA PRO A 175 2.66 15.84 12.66
C PRO A 175 3.50 17.03 13.10
N ALA A 176 4.40 17.49 12.25
CA ALA A 176 5.18 18.69 12.48
C ALA A 176 4.37 19.94 12.01
N PRO A 177 4.58 21.16 12.56
CA PRO A 177 5.69 21.58 13.43
C PRO A 177 5.42 21.42 14.94
N ALA A 178 4.33 20.73 15.33
CA ALA A 178 3.95 20.61 16.74
C ALA A 178 4.97 19.81 17.58
N LEU A 179 5.83 19.01 16.93
CA LEU A 179 6.90 18.24 17.55
C LEU A 179 8.29 18.78 17.17
N PHE A 180 9.20 18.80 18.15
CA PHE A 180 10.61 19.10 17.90
C PHE A 180 11.30 17.86 17.33
N CYS A 181 11.65 17.90 16.04
CA CYS A 181 12.25 16.76 15.35
C CYS A 181 13.76 16.67 15.56
N ASP A 182 14.20 15.84 16.50
CA ASP A 182 15.60 15.41 16.60
C ASP A 182 15.90 14.16 15.73
N GLY A 183 15.00 13.82 14.80
CA GLY A 183 15.01 12.61 13.97
C GLY A 183 14.72 12.86 12.49
N ASP A 184 14.25 11.82 11.79
CA ASP A 184 13.97 11.87 10.35
C ASP A 184 12.71 12.69 10.07
N CYS A 185 12.88 13.90 9.54
CA CYS A 185 11.77 14.71 9.04
C CYS A 185 11.37 14.22 7.63
N GLN A 186 10.12 13.79 7.50
CA GLN A 186 9.47 13.53 6.22
C GLN A 186 8.67 14.77 5.79
N GLY A 187 9.36 15.76 5.22
CA GLY A 187 8.76 17.00 4.72
C GLY A 187 9.77 18.14 4.58
N PRO A 188 9.32 19.32 4.12
CA PRO A 188 10.18 20.50 4.09
C PRO A 188 10.50 20.97 5.51
N CYS A 189 11.71 21.51 5.69
CA CYS A 189 12.16 22.10 6.94
C CYS A 189 12.10 23.62 6.87
N ASP A 190 11.35 24.23 7.79
CA ASP A 190 11.41 25.65 8.06
C ASP A 190 12.58 25.91 9.01
N VAL A 191 13.71 26.35 8.45
CA VAL A 191 14.92 26.67 9.22
C VAL A 191 15.13 28.18 9.22
N VAL A 192 15.03 28.76 10.42
CA VAL A 192 15.19 30.20 10.61
C VAL A 192 16.65 30.63 10.45
N THR A 193 17.61 29.78 10.80
CA THR A 193 19.06 29.98 10.59
C THR A 193 19.82 28.70 10.96
N ALA A 194 20.04 27.78 10.01
CA ALA A 194 20.88 26.60 10.24
C ALA A 194 21.62 26.18 8.98
N THR A 195 22.70 25.40 9.15
CA THR A 195 23.38 24.73 8.05
C THR A 195 22.43 23.72 7.40
N CYS A 196 22.10 23.96 6.13
CA CYS A 196 21.21 23.12 5.34
C CYS A 196 22.06 22.13 4.53
N GLU A 197 22.05 20.84 4.90
CA GLU A 197 22.67 19.75 4.11
C GLU A 197 21.76 19.32 2.94
N GLY A 198 21.22 20.29 2.20
CA GLY A 198 20.24 20.07 1.13
C GLY A 198 20.09 21.27 0.21
N THR A 199 18.99 21.29 -0.55
CA THR A 199 18.68 22.41 -1.43
C THR A 199 18.06 23.55 -0.61
N CYS A 200 18.82 24.63 -0.46
CA CYS A 200 18.36 25.87 0.16
C CYS A 200 17.52 26.66 -0.84
N ARG A 201 16.31 27.06 -0.43
CA ARG A 201 15.44 28.02 -1.10
C ARG A 201 15.29 29.27 -0.22
N GLY A 202 16.26 30.17 -0.31
CA GLY A 202 16.31 31.34 0.57
C GLY A 202 17.63 32.10 0.54
N VAL A 203 17.92 32.87 1.58
CA VAL A 203 19.19 33.59 1.70
C VAL A 203 20.25 32.61 2.20
N CYS A 204 21.31 32.41 1.41
CA CYS A 204 22.46 31.59 1.80
C CYS A 204 23.60 32.50 2.27
N ASP A 205 24.09 32.27 3.49
CA ASP A 205 25.23 33.02 4.06
C ASP A 205 26.60 32.61 3.47
N GLY A 206 26.60 31.73 2.47
CA GLY A 206 27.81 31.20 1.83
C GLY A 206 27.68 31.06 0.32
N ALA A 207 28.49 30.16 -0.26
CA ALA A 207 28.40 29.85 -1.68
C ALA A 207 27.13 29.05 -1.95
N CYS A 208 26.25 29.59 -2.78
CA CYS A 208 25.12 28.84 -3.31
C CYS A 208 25.45 28.31 -4.70
N THR A 209 25.12 27.05 -4.97
CA THR A 209 25.37 26.46 -6.30
C THR A 209 24.46 27.02 -7.39
N VAL A 210 23.25 27.48 -7.04
CA VAL A 210 22.26 28.03 -7.98
C VAL A 210 21.48 29.17 -7.33
N PHE A 211 21.41 30.33 -7.97
CA PHE A 211 20.55 31.44 -7.54
C PHE A 211 19.31 31.55 -8.43
N ASP A 212 18.17 31.97 -7.85
CA ASP A 212 16.94 32.27 -8.59
C ASP A 212 16.94 33.69 -9.19
N ALA A 213 15.85 34.06 -9.87
CA ALA A 213 15.72 35.36 -10.54
C ALA A 213 15.67 36.55 -9.55
N GLN A 214 15.38 36.30 -8.29
CA GLN A 214 15.33 37.27 -7.20
C GLN A 214 16.66 37.37 -6.46
N GLY A 215 17.67 36.57 -6.85
CA GLY A 215 18.97 36.50 -6.20
C GLY A 215 18.98 35.69 -4.90
N LEU A 216 17.94 34.90 -4.64
CA LEU A 216 17.91 33.96 -3.52
C LEU A 216 18.59 32.65 -3.94
N CYS A 217 19.21 31.95 -3.00
CA CYS A 217 19.73 30.61 -3.21
C CYS A 217 18.58 29.64 -3.49
N ALA A 218 18.75 28.80 -4.51
CA ALA A 218 17.84 27.74 -4.94
C ALA A 218 18.62 26.43 -5.20
N GLY A 219 19.69 26.20 -4.44
CA GLY A 219 20.65 25.11 -4.64
C GLY A 219 21.36 24.73 -3.33
N ASP A 220 22.44 23.97 -3.43
CA ASP A 220 23.26 23.60 -2.28
C ASP A 220 23.93 24.86 -1.71
N CYS A 221 23.68 25.12 -0.43
CA CYS A 221 24.23 26.27 0.29
C CYS A 221 25.39 25.84 1.18
N GLN A 222 26.61 26.35 0.93
CA GLN A 222 27.75 26.20 1.82
C GLN A 222 27.69 27.21 2.97
N GLY A 223 26.64 27.14 3.79
CA GLY A 223 26.42 28.09 4.89
C GLY A 223 25.06 27.92 5.56
N ALA A 224 24.65 28.94 6.32
CA ALA A 224 23.31 29.00 6.86
C ALA A 224 22.32 29.34 5.74
N CYS A 225 21.24 28.57 5.64
CA CYS A 225 20.10 28.91 4.80
C CYS A 225 19.05 29.59 5.66
N THR A 226 18.64 30.79 5.28
CA THR A 226 17.48 31.49 5.84
C THR A 226 16.34 31.38 4.83
N GLY A 227 15.42 30.45 5.05
CA GLY A 227 14.35 30.10 4.10
C GLY A 227 13.92 28.64 4.23
N GLU A 228 13.46 28.04 3.13
CA GLU A 228 13.05 26.64 3.10
C GLU A 228 14.25 25.76 2.74
N CYS A 229 14.54 24.75 3.56
CA CYS A 229 15.57 23.75 3.28
C CYS A 229 14.90 22.44 2.88
N ASP A 230 15.04 22.05 1.61
CA ASP A 230 14.57 20.76 1.10
C ASP A 230 15.70 19.74 1.33
N MET A 231 15.58 18.97 2.41
CA MET A 231 16.60 17.99 2.80
C MET A 231 16.52 16.72 1.95
N ALA A 232 17.64 16.01 1.82
CA ALA A 232 17.57 14.62 1.38
C ALA A 232 16.77 13.80 2.42
N ALA A 233 15.96 12.84 1.95
CA ALA A 233 15.20 11.96 2.85
C ALA A 233 16.12 11.33 3.91
N GLY A 234 15.77 11.50 5.20
CA GLY A 234 16.56 11.03 6.34
C GLY A 234 17.61 12.02 6.90
N GLY A 235 17.55 13.30 6.51
CA GLY A 235 18.38 14.35 7.13
C GLY A 235 17.87 14.76 8.51
N ALA A 236 18.78 15.15 9.41
CA ALA A 236 18.43 15.75 10.70
C ALA A 236 18.01 17.23 10.50
N CYS A 237 16.82 17.58 10.96
CA CYS A 237 16.25 18.93 10.80
C CYS A 237 16.39 19.73 12.11
N PRO A 238 17.34 20.66 12.26
CA PRO A 238 17.44 21.46 13.48
C PRO A 238 16.32 22.52 13.64
N GLY A 239 15.43 22.64 12.65
CA GLY A 239 14.31 23.58 12.62
C GLY A 239 12.94 22.92 12.76
N SER A 240 11.88 23.66 12.44
CA SER A 240 10.51 23.13 12.44
C SER A 240 10.27 22.34 11.17
N CYS A 241 10.13 21.02 11.29
CA CYS A 241 9.63 20.19 10.21
C CYS A 241 8.18 20.62 9.86
N LEU A 242 7.81 20.67 8.59
CA LEU A 242 6.44 21.01 8.14
C LEU A 242 5.65 19.78 7.67
N GLY A 243 6.24 18.58 7.77
CA GLY A 243 5.64 17.31 7.38
C GLY A 243 5.37 16.39 8.58
N SER A 244 5.83 15.15 8.52
CA SER A 244 5.79 14.22 9.65
C SER A 244 7.18 13.95 10.20
N CYS A 245 7.25 13.63 11.48
CA CYS A 245 8.48 13.40 12.21
C CYS A 245 8.54 11.95 12.66
N LEU A 246 9.55 11.19 12.21
CA LEU A 246 9.83 9.87 12.78
C LEU A 246 11.05 9.95 13.68
N TYR A 247 10.89 9.64 14.96
CA TYR A 247 11.99 9.72 15.93
C TYR A 247 11.92 8.61 16.98
N THR A 248 13.06 8.28 17.57
CA THR A 248 13.17 7.34 18.70
C THR A 248 13.18 8.15 19.99
N PRO A 249 12.13 8.11 20.82
CA PRO A 249 12.05 8.94 22.01
C PRO A 249 12.92 8.36 23.14
N VAL A 250 13.51 9.22 23.97
CA VAL A 250 14.14 8.82 25.25
C VAL A 250 13.10 8.61 26.36
N GLY A 251 11.88 9.13 26.15
CA GLY A 251 10.73 9.02 27.04
C GLY A 251 9.45 8.57 26.30
N PRO A 252 8.25 8.82 26.84
CA PRO A 252 7.01 8.58 26.11
C PRO A 252 6.94 9.45 24.84
N CYS A 253 6.18 9.00 23.84
CA CYS A 253 5.85 9.84 22.69
C CYS A 253 5.05 11.06 23.14
N GLU A 254 5.17 12.17 22.40
CA GLU A 254 4.41 13.38 22.67
C GLU A 254 2.90 13.15 22.38
N ALA A 255 2.02 13.94 23.01
CA ALA A 255 0.59 13.64 23.15
C ALA A 255 -0.22 13.49 21.84
N ASP A 256 0.37 13.83 20.69
CA ASP A 256 -0.23 13.74 19.36
C ASP A 256 0.59 12.88 18.38
N ALA A 257 1.66 12.23 18.84
CA ALA A 257 2.41 11.29 18.04
C ALA A 257 1.79 9.88 18.08
N VAL A 258 1.73 9.24 16.92
CA VAL A 258 1.43 7.81 16.78
C VAL A 258 2.65 7.03 17.26
N VAL A 259 2.44 6.18 18.26
CA VAL A 259 3.48 5.28 18.76
C VAL A 259 3.58 4.09 17.81
N LEU A 260 4.74 3.90 17.20
CA LEU A 260 5.06 2.75 16.36
C LEU A 260 5.96 1.82 17.17
N CYS A 261 5.60 0.56 17.27
CA CYS A 261 6.38 -0.45 17.97
C CYS A 261 6.68 -1.59 17.03
N GLU A 262 7.94 -2.02 16.99
CA GLU A 262 8.25 -3.33 16.40
C GLU A 262 7.57 -4.39 17.26
N ALA A 263 6.68 -5.15 16.63
CA ALA A 263 5.78 -6.05 17.27
C ALA A 263 6.56 -7.11 18.07
N SER A 264 6.11 -7.30 19.30
CA SER A 264 6.45 -8.44 20.14
C SER A 264 5.19 -9.29 20.31
N ASP A 265 5.37 -10.59 20.58
CA ASP A 265 4.31 -11.63 20.59
C ASP A 265 3.06 -11.33 21.44
N GLU A 266 3.09 -10.31 22.31
CA GLU A 266 2.04 -10.02 23.30
C GLU A 266 1.29 -8.68 23.07
N LEU A 267 1.66 -7.89 22.06
CA LEU A 267 1.14 -6.52 21.94
C LEU A 267 -0.11 -6.45 21.05
N PRO A 268 -1.28 -6.01 21.55
CA PRO A 268 -2.44 -5.77 20.72
C PRO A 268 -2.18 -4.54 19.84
N CYS A 269 -1.97 -4.78 18.56
CA CYS A 269 -1.68 -3.71 17.61
C CYS A 269 -2.92 -2.89 17.30
N ALA A 270 -2.84 -1.58 17.54
CA ALA A 270 -3.81 -0.64 17.02
C ALA A 270 -3.53 -0.44 15.53
N GLU A 271 -4.57 -0.31 14.71
CA GLU A 271 -4.38 -0.07 13.29
C GLU A 271 -3.55 1.21 13.05
N PRO A 272 -2.67 1.22 12.01
CA PRO A 272 -2.49 0.17 11.01
C PRO A 272 -1.24 -0.73 11.25
N CYS A 273 -1.19 -1.90 10.61
CA CYS A 273 -0.09 -2.89 10.69
C CYS A 273 0.86 -2.78 9.48
N GLU A 274 2.12 -2.40 9.70
CA GLU A 274 3.19 -2.49 8.70
C GLU A 274 3.90 -3.84 8.85
N GLY A 275 3.25 -4.91 8.40
CA GLY A 275 3.73 -6.28 8.59
C GLY A 275 2.78 -7.35 8.07
N VAL A 276 3.04 -8.60 8.48
CA VAL A 276 2.16 -9.75 8.19
C VAL A 276 1.11 -9.83 9.29
N VAL A 277 -0.16 -9.96 8.92
CA VAL A 277 -1.23 -10.21 9.89
C VAL A 277 -1.43 -11.71 10.07
N GLU A 278 -1.29 -12.19 11.30
CA GLU A 278 -1.60 -13.55 11.71
C GLU A 278 -2.95 -13.58 12.45
N VAL A 279 -3.71 -14.66 12.30
CA VAL A 279 -4.98 -14.85 13.02
C VAL A 279 -5.05 -16.23 13.64
N SER A 280 -5.66 -16.34 14.81
CA SER A 280 -5.88 -17.63 15.49
C SER A 280 -7.14 -18.32 14.93
N ALA A 281 -7.03 -19.00 13.78
CA ALA A 281 -8.13 -19.71 13.12
C ALA A 281 -7.69 -21.05 12.49
N ALA A 282 -8.61 -21.81 11.90
CA ALA A 282 -8.25 -22.99 11.08
C ALA A 282 -7.37 -22.58 9.87
N PRO A 283 -6.45 -23.44 9.37
CA PRO A 283 -5.48 -23.06 8.34
C PRO A 283 -6.07 -22.41 7.10
N GLU A 284 -7.21 -22.89 6.60
CA GLU A 284 -7.90 -22.29 5.45
C GLU A 284 -8.48 -20.90 5.76
N CYS A 285 -8.93 -20.69 7.00
CA CYS A 285 -9.42 -19.40 7.46
C CYS A 285 -8.28 -18.42 7.75
N GLN A 286 -7.12 -18.92 8.21
CA GLN A 286 -5.90 -18.11 8.32
C GLN A 286 -5.45 -17.62 6.95
N LEU A 287 -5.42 -18.50 5.93
CA LEU A 287 -5.06 -18.12 4.58
C LEU A 287 -6.04 -17.08 4.01
N ALA A 288 -7.35 -17.30 4.15
CA ALA A 288 -8.37 -16.37 3.69
C ALA A 288 -8.26 -15.01 4.40
N ALA A 289 -8.07 -15.00 5.73
CA ALA A 289 -7.92 -13.79 6.52
C ALA A 289 -6.65 -13.00 6.20
N ALA A 290 -5.50 -13.67 6.11
CA ALA A 290 -4.24 -13.04 5.72
C ALA A 290 -4.32 -12.47 4.30
N THR A 291 -5.00 -13.18 3.39
CA THR A 291 -5.26 -12.70 2.04
C THR A 291 -6.12 -11.44 2.07
N ALA A 292 -7.27 -11.47 2.75
CA ALA A 292 -8.15 -10.31 2.84
C ALA A 292 -7.46 -9.08 3.45
N ALA A 293 -6.61 -9.27 4.45
CA ALA A 293 -5.85 -8.18 5.08
C ALA A 293 -4.88 -7.51 4.09
N ASP A 294 -4.15 -8.30 3.32
CA ASP A 294 -3.15 -7.80 2.37
C ASP A 294 -3.77 -7.19 1.11
N LEU A 295 -4.91 -7.72 0.66
CA LEU A 295 -5.64 -7.20 -0.49
C LEU A 295 -6.27 -5.83 -0.25
N LEU A 296 -6.33 -5.40 1.02
CA LEU A 296 -6.86 -4.11 1.45
C LEU A 296 -5.78 -3.27 2.14
N VAL A 297 -4.52 -3.47 1.75
CA VAL A 297 -3.41 -2.63 2.18
C VAL A 297 -3.63 -1.17 1.76
N ASP A 298 -3.50 -0.23 2.70
CA ASP A 298 -3.54 1.20 2.43
C ASP A 298 -2.10 1.69 2.26
N CYS A 299 -1.73 2.00 1.02
CA CYS A 299 -0.41 2.52 0.68
C CYS A 299 -0.47 4.06 0.55
N HIS A 300 0.33 4.74 1.37
CA HIS A 300 0.45 6.18 1.32
C HIS A 300 1.56 6.65 0.36
N PRO A 301 1.34 7.76 -0.39
CA PRO A 301 2.35 8.36 -1.24
C PRO A 301 3.67 8.61 -0.48
N PRO A 302 4.83 8.23 -1.04
CA PRO A 302 6.10 8.52 -0.43
C PRO A 302 6.45 10.01 -0.55
N ALA A 303 7.44 10.44 0.23
CA ALA A 303 8.13 11.70 -0.03
C ALA A 303 8.96 11.58 -1.32
N LEU A 304 8.87 12.57 -2.20
CA LEU A 304 9.70 12.67 -3.40
C LEU A 304 10.45 13.98 -3.38
N THR A 305 11.72 14.00 -3.80
CA THR A 305 12.52 15.22 -3.98
C THR A 305 12.90 15.33 -5.45
N ILE A 306 12.49 16.41 -6.11
CA ILE A 306 12.78 16.68 -7.52
C ILE A 306 13.71 17.89 -7.60
N THR A 307 14.91 17.69 -8.13
CA THR A 307 15.88 18.76 -8.37
C THR A 307 16.22 18.86 -9.85
N TRP A 308 16.49 20.08 -10.32
CA TRP A 308 16.84 20.35 -11.71
C TRP A 308 17.70 21.61 -11.83
N GLN A 309 18.36 21.77 -12.98
CA GLN A 309 19.09 22.98 -13.35
C GLN A 309 18.47 23.57 -14.61
N TRP A 310 18.18 24.86 -14.63
CA TRP A 310 17.65 25.53 -15.82
C TRP A 310 18.69 25.56 -16.94
N ARG A 311 18.23 25.49 -18.20
CA ARG A 311 19.10 25.87 -19.34
C ARG A 311 19.27 27.38 -19.36
N ASP A 312 20.47 27.85 -19.69
CA ASP A 312 20.75 29.29 -19.83
C ASP A 312 19.81 29.99 -20.81
N THR A 313 19.36 29.25 -21.83
CA THR A 313 18.46 29.73 -22.88
C THR A 313 16.98 29.50 -22.55
N PHE A 314 16.65 28.85 -21.43
CA PHE A 314 15.26 28.57 -21.11
C PHE A 314 14.53 29.85 -20.72
N ALA A 315 13.32 29.95 -21.27
CA ALA A 315 12.41 31.07 -21.44
C ALA A 315 12.25 32.05 -20.25
N ASP A 316 11.41 33.06 -20.48
CA ASP A 316 11.11 34.12 -19.50
C ASP A 316 10.47 33.58 -18.21
N GLU A 317 10.24 34.48 -17.25
CA GLU A 317 9.72 34.13 -15.92
C GLU A 317 8.35 33.44 -15.96
N ALA A 318 7.52 33.70 -16.99
CA ALA A 318 6.22 33.06 -17.12
C ALA A 318 6.36 31.57 -17.46
N ALA A 319 7.23 31.23 -18.42
CA ALA A 319 7.52 29.83 -18.75
C ALA A 319 8.17 29.06 -17.59
N ARG A 320 9.04 29.73 -16.81
CA ARG A 320 9.62 29.13 -15.58
C ARG A 320 8.55 28.88 -14.51
N ALA A 321 7.58 29.77 -14.37
CA ALA A 321 6.44 29.58 -13.47
C ALA A 321 5.57 28.40 -13.91
N GLU A 322 5.28 28.27 -15.21
CA GLU A 322 4.53 27.14 -15.75
C GLU A 322 5.26 25.81 -15.53
N PHE A 323 6.56 25.75 -15.79
CA PHE A 323 7.35 24.54 -15.55
C PHE A 323 7.36 24.15 -14.07
N ARG A 324 7.49 25.11 -13.14
CA ARG A 324 7.40 24.85 -11.70
C ARG A 324 6.02 24.32 -11.30
N ALA A 325 4.95 24.87 -11.86
CA ALA A 325 3.59 24.38 -11.63
C ALA A 325 3.43 22.93 -12.14
N TRP A 326 3.96 22.64 -13.32
CA TRP A 326 4.00 21.28 -13.87
C TRP A 326 4.79 20.32 -12.98
N ILE A 327 5.98 20.70 -12.48
CA ILE A 327 6.76 19.87 -11.54
C ILE A 327 6.00 19.61 -10.24
N ALA A 328 5.26 20.60 -9.71
CA ALA A 328 4.44 20.40 -8.52
C ALA A 328 3.33 19.37 -8.76
N GLN A 329 2.66 19.44 -9.91
CA GLN A 329 1.68 18.43 -10.31
C GLN A 329 2.33 17.05 -10.50
N LEU A 330 3.47 16.99 -11.19
CA LEU A 330 4.24 15.77 -11.40
C LEU A 330 4.60 15.09 -10.08
N ARG A 331 5.04 15.85 -9.06
CA ARG A 331 5.34 15.33 -7.72
C ARG A 331 4.15 14.61 -7.09
N VAL A 332 2.96 15.18 -7.20
CA VAL A 332 1.72 14.56 -6.67
C VAL A 332 1.40 13.26 -7.40
N GLN A 333 1.44 13.28 -8.73
CA GLN A 333 1.13 12.11 -9.56
C GLN A 333 2.12 10.98 -9.35
N LEU A 334 3.43 11.28 -9.33
CA LEU A 334 4.47 10.29 -9.07
C LEU A 334 4.37 9.68 -7.68
N GLY A 335 3.99 10.46 -6.66
CA GLY A 335 3.78 9.93 -5.32
C GLY A 335 2.61 8.94 -5.25
N ARG A 336 1.50 9.25 -5.93
CA ARG A 336 0.35 8.35 -6.00
C ARG A 336 0.63 7.10 -6.84
N LEU A 337 1.30 7.28 -7.97
CA LEU A 337 1.75 6.17 -8.81
C LEU A 337 2.68 5.22 -8.03
N ALA A 338 3.63 5.76 -7.26
CA ALA A 338 4.52 4.97 -6.41
C ALA A 338 3.76 4.22 -5.31
N ALA A 339 2.76 4.84 -4.67
CA ALA A 339 1.90 4.15 -3.70
C ALA A 339 1.08 3.02 -4.33
N ALA A 340 0.48 3.28 -5.50
CA ALA A 340 -0.30 2.27 -6.22
C ALA A 340 0.58 1.11 -6.71
N ALA A 341 1.82 1.38 -7.14
CA ALA A 341 2.79 0.35 -7.49
C ALA A 341 3.17 -0.50 -6.27
N ALA A 342 3.36 0.11 -5.09
CA ALA A 342 3.60 -0.66 -3.87
C ALA A 342 2.38 -1.51 -3.47
N GLU A 343 1.15 -0.99 -3.59
CA GLU A 343 -0.08 -1.78 -3.40
C GLU A 343 -0.11 -2.97 -4.38
N ALA A 344 0.26 -2.74 -5.63
CA ALA A 344 0.36 -3.78 -6.66
C ALA A 344 1.34 -4.89 -6.26
N GLU A 345 2.53 -4.54 -5.75
CA GLU A 345 3.54 -5.51 -5.31
C GLU A 345 3.05 -6.35 -4.12
N HIS A 346 2.34 -5.74 -3.16
CA HIS A 346 1.72 -6.47 -2.06
C HIS A 346 0.68 -7.48 -2.55
N ILE A 347 -0.18 -7.05 -3.49
CA ILE A 347 -1.18 -7.91 -4.11
C ILE A 347 -0.51 -9.05 -4.90
N ASP A 348 0.54 -8.78 -5.65
CA ASP A 348 1.29 -9.77 -6.46
C ASP A 348 1.92 -10.84 -5.57
N ALA A 349 2.61 -10.41 -4.50
CA ALA A 349 3.20 -11.31 -3.52
C ALA A 349 2.13 -12.22 -2.88
N ARG A 350 0.97 -11.66 -2.51
CA ARG A 350 -0.13 -12.45 -1.94
C ARG A 350 -0.78 -13.37 -2.95
N ALA A 351 -0.91 -12.94 -4.20
CA ALA A 351 -1.49 -13.74 -5.26
C ALA A 351 -0.62 -14.96 -5.60
N ALA A 352 0.72 -14.83 -5.54
CA ALA A 352 1.63 -15.96 -5.65
C ALA A 352 1.42 -16.98 -4.52
N ILE A 353 1.34 -16.51 -3.26
CA ILE A 353 1.08 -17.37 -2.10
C ILE A 353 -0.26 -18.09 -2.23
N LEU A 354 -1.31 -17.36 -2.61
CA LEU A 354 -2.63 -17.95 -2.80
C LEU A 354 -2.58 -18.99 -3.92
N SER A 355 -2.01 -18.68 -5.08
CA SER A 355 -1.87 -19.62 -6.20
C SER A 355 -1.14 -20.91 -5.81
N ASP A 356 -0.03 -20.80 -5.08
CA ASP A 356 0.78 -21.95 -4.68
C ASP A 356 0.09 -22.83 -3.63
N SER A 357 -0.64 -22.23 -2.68
CA SER A 357 -1.29 -22.94 -1.58
C SER A 357 -2.73 -23.38 -1.87
N PHE A 358 -3.42 -22.72 -2.79
CA PHE A 358 -4.88 -22.84 -2.95
C PHE A 358 -5.34 -24.27 -3.18
N VAL A 359 -4.72 -25.01 -4.12
CA VAL A 359 -5.13 -26.37 -4.45
C VAL A 359 -4.85 -27.34 -3.30
N ASP A 360 -3.72 -27.17 -2.62
CA ASP A 360 -3.33 -28.06 -1.52
C ASP A 360 -4.16 -27.80 -0.27
N THR A 361 -4.41 -26.53 0.07
CA THR A 361 -5.37 -26.15 1.12
C THR A 361 -6.76 -26.67 0.79
N LEU A 362 -7.22 -26.51 -0.45
CA LEU A 362 -8.53 -27.02 -0.88
C LEU A 362 -8.64 -28.55 -0.70
N ARG A 363 -7.62 -29.30 -1.11
CA ARG A 363 -7.59 -30.76 -0.95
C ARG A 363 -7.61 -31.16 0.52
N ALA A 364 -6.78 -30.53 1.34
CA ALA A 364 -6.75 -30.78 2.79
C ALA A 364 -8.12 -30.52 3.42
N THR A 365 -8.75 -29.39 3.09
CA THR A 365 -10.09 -29.06 3.57
C THR A 365 -11.13 -30.10 3.12
N ILE A 366 -11.04 -30.62 1.89
CA ILE A 366 -11.93 -31.68 1.39
C ILE A 366 -11.75 -32.99 2.16
N GLU A 367 -10.52 -33.36 2.49
CA GLU A 367 -10.20 -34.59 3.23
C GLU A 367 -10.75 -34.58 4.66
N GLU A 368 -10.87 -33.40 5.27
CA GLU A 368 -11.43 -33.22 6.62
C GLU A 368 -12.96 -33.18 6.65
N LEU A 369 -13.62 -33.09 5.49
CA LEU A 369 -15.08 -33.03 5.44
C LEU A 369 -15.71 -34.32 5.97
N PRO A 370 -16.85 -34.24 6.68
CA PRO A 370 -17.55 -35.42 7.15
C PRO A 370 -18.02 -36.25 5.95
N ASN A 371 -17.92 -37.59 6.05
CA ASN A 371 -18.35 -38.57 5.04
C ASN A 371 -19.88 -38.58 4.85
N THR A 372 -20.43 -37.47 4.35
CA THR A 372 -21.84 -37.25 4.08
C THR A 372 -22.02 -36.99 2.60
N PHE A 373 -23.19 -37.38 2.07
CA PHE A 373 -23.53 -37.14 0.67
C PHE A 373 -23.42 -35.65 0.31
N LYS A 374 -23.89 -34.75 1.18
CA LYS A 374 -23.79 -33.30 0.99
C LYS A 374 -22.33 -32.83 0.86
N ALA A 375 -21.45 -33.28 1.74
CA ALA A 375 -20.04 -32.94 1.68
C ALA A 375 -19.37 -33.44 0.39
N SER A 376 -19.71 -34.66 -0.08
CA SER A 376 -19.15 -35.18 -1.33
C SER A 376 -19.55 -34.38 -2.57
N ILE A 377 -20.80 -33.88 -2.62
CA ILE A 377 -21.25 -32.99 -3.70
C ILE A 377 -20.51 -31.65 -3.63
N ALA A 378 -20.43 -31.04 -2.45
CA ALA A 378 -19.74 -29.76 -2.25
C ALA A 378 -18.25 -29.85 -2.64
N ALA A 379 -17.58 -30.93 -2.24
CA ALA A 379 -16.19 -31.21 -2.61
C ALA A 379 -16.02 -31.34 -4.12
N GLY A 380 -16.91 -32.10 -4.79
CA GLY A 380 -16.90 -32.22 -6.25
C GLY A 380 -17.06 -30.88 -6.95
N CYS A 381 -17.94 -30.02 -6.45
CA CYS A 381 -18.13 -28.67 -6.98
C CYS A 381 -16.93 -27.76 -6.74
N ALA A 382 -16.35 -27.81 -5.55
CA ALA A 382 -15.17 -27.04 -5.23
C ALA A 382 -14.00 -27.42 -6.15
N LEU A 383 -13.78 -28.71 -6.42
CA LEU A 383 -12.72 -29.16 -7.33
C LEU A 383 -12.89 -28.63 -8.77
N VAL A 384 -14.12 -28.65 -9.30
CA VAL A 384 -14.40 -28.08 -10.64
C VAL A 384 -14.15 -26.57 -10.65
N GLN A 385 -14.55 -25.88 -9.59
CA GLN A 385 -14.40 -24.43 -9.49
C GLN A 385 -12.96 -24.01 -9.19
N ALA A 386 -12.14 -24.92 -8.65
CA ALA A 386 -10.73 -24.69 -8.43
C ALA A 386 -9.96 -24.45 -9.73
N GLU A 387 -10.26 -25.22 -10.79
CA GLU A 387 -9.63 -25.02 -12.12
C GLU A 387 -9.95 -23.62 -12.68
N ASN A 388 -11.20 -23.19 -12.53
CA ASN A 388 -11.64 -21.86 -12.91
C ASN A 388 -10.96 -20.76 -12.09
N ALA A 389 -10.85 -20.97 -10.77
CA ALA A 389 -10.17 -20.05 -9.86
C ALA A 389 -8.69 -19.91 -10.21
N MET A 390 -7.99 -21.01 -10.47
CA MET A 390 -6.58 -21.00 -10.90
C MET A 390 -6.38 -20.27 -12.22
N THR A 391 -7.25 -20.52 -13.21
CA THR A 391 -7.21 -19.80 -14.49
C THR A 391 -7.38 -18.28 -14.29
N LEU A 392 -8.28 -17.88 -13.38
CA LEU A 392 -8.49 -16.48 -13.04
C LEU A 392 -7.27 -15.88 -12.34
N LEU A 393 -6.67 -16.59 -11.38
CA LEU A 393 -5.46 -16.17 -10.66
C LEU A 393 -4.28 -15.97 -11.61
N GLU A 394 -4.01 -16.93 -12.51
CA GLU A 394 -2.94 -16.82 -13.50
C GLU A 394 -3.12 -15.61 -14.41
N ALA A 395 -4.35 -15.40 -14.92
CA ALA A 395 -4.67 -14.25 -15.75
C ALA A 395 -4.48 -12.92 -15.01
N ARG A 396 -4.78 -12.88 -13.71
CA ARG A 396 -4.60 -11.67 -12.87
C ARG A 396 -3.16 -11.41 -12.51
N ASN A 397 -2.38 -12.44 -12.20
CA ASN A 397 -0.93 -12.29 -11.96
C ASN A 397 -0.23 -11.73 -13.19
N ALA A 398 -0.59 -12.22 -14.38
CA ALA A 398 -0.06 -11.69 -15.64
C ALA A 398 -0.43 -10.20 -15.83
N ALA A 399 -1.70 -9.84 -15.63
CA ALA A 399 -2.16 -8.45 -15.76
C ALA A 399 -1.52 -7.51 -14.72
N LEU A 400 -1.33 -7.98 -13.49
CA LEU A 400 -0.70 -7.21 -12.42
C LEU A 400 0.79 -6.99 -12.70
N THR A 401 1.49 -8.00 -13.20
CA THR A 401 2.89 -7.88 -13.63
C THR A 401 3.05 -6.83 -14.74
N GLU A 402 2.13 -6.81 -15.73
CA GLU A 402 2.10 -5.80 -16.78
C GLU A 402 1.83 -4.39 -16.23
N THR A 403 0.92 -4.30 -15.26
CA THR A 403 0.57 -3.05 -14.57
C THR A 403 1.77 -2.47 -13.79
N ILE A 404 2.49 -3.32 -13.05
CA ILE A 404 3.72 -2.93 -12.33
C ILE A 404 4.79 -2.46 -13.33
N THR A 405 4.99 -3.21 -14.41
CA THR A 405 5.95 -2.85 -15.47
C THR A 405 5.60 -1.50 -16.10
N THR A 406 4.31 -1.20 -16.27
CA THR A 406 3.84 0.09 -16.78
C THR A 406 4.17 1.24 -15.83
N ALA A 407 3.93 1.06 -14.53
CA ALA A 407 4.29 2.06 -13.52
C ALA A 407 5.81 2.32 -13.48
N ASP A 408 6.63 1.26 -13.58
CA ASP A 408 8.09 1.37 -13.67
C ASP A 408 8.54 2.15 -14.92
N GLN A 409 7.95 1.86 -16.08
CA GLN A 409 8.27 2.56 -17.32
C GLN A 409 7.89 4.05 -17.25
N LEU A 410 6.76 4.39 -16.62
CA LEU A 410 6.35 5.78 -16.38
C LEU A 410 7.28 6.49 -15.39
N ALA A 411 7.76 5.80 -14.35
CA ALA A 411 8.74 6.37 -13.42
C ALA A 411 10.10 6.62 -14.12
N LEU A 412 10.58 5.67 -14.92
CA LEU A 412 11.80 5.81 -15.70
C LEU A 412 11.71 6.95 -16.72
N ALA A 413 10.55 7.12 -17.35
CA ALA A 413 10.28 8.15 -18.34
C ALA A 413 10.52 9.58 -17.84
N VAL A 414 10.33 9.81 -16.55
CA VAL A 414 10.51 11.14 -15.93
C VAL A 414 11.87 11.28 -15.22
N GLY A 415 12.74 10.28 -15.34
CA GLY A 415 14.07 10.30 -14.74
C GLY A 415 14.10 9.94 -13.26
N VAL A 416 13.16 9.10 -12.79
CA VAL A 416 13.32 8.45 -11.48
C VAL A 416 14.49 7.48 -11.57
N ASP A 417 15.57 7.81 -10.86
CA ASP A 417 16.65 6.87 -10.62
C ASP A 417 16.20 5.92 -9.51
N THR A 418 15.76 4.73 -9.89
CA THR A 418 15.43 3.65 -8.93
C THR A 418 16.68 3.03 -8.31
N GLY A 419 17.88 3.54 -8.65
CA GLY A 419 19.18 3.16 -8.13
C GLY A 419 19.19 3.08 -6.60
N SER A 420 19.18 1.84 -6.11
CA SER A 420 19.31 1.41 -4.71
C SER A 420 18.08 1.42 -3.81
N ALA A 421 16.88 1.78 -4.28
CA ALA A 421 15.69 1.85 -3.43
C ALA A 421 14.49 1.05 -3.95
N ALA A 422 14.67 0.12 -4.91
CA ALA A 422 13.74 -1.00 -5.00
C ALA A 422 13.68 -1.60 -3.60
N PRO A 423 12.53 -1.61 -2.91
CA PRO A 423 12.42 -2.33 -1.65
C PRO A 423 12.95 -3.71 -1.99
N ALA A 424 14.06 -4.12 -1.37
CA ALA A 424 14.54 -5.47 -1.53
C ALA A 424 13.30 -6.32 -1.28
N ARG A 425 12.81 -7.02 -2.31
CA ARG A 425 11.70 -7.96 -2.17
C ARG A 425 12.17 -8.89 -1.07
N ARG A 426 11.86 -8.56 0.19
CA ARG A 426 12.15 -9.44 1.29
C ARG A 426 11.25 -10.60 0.93
N PRO A 427 11.82 -11.78 0.62
CA PRO A 427 10.97 -12.93 0.49
C PRO A 427 10.14 -12.93 1.76
N VAL A 428 8.82 -12.85 1.60
CA VAL A 428 7.92 -13.11 2.72
C VAL A 428 8.23 -14.55 3.05
N GLU A 429 9.10 -14.76 4.04
CA GLU A 429 9.33 -16.08 4.60
C GLU A 429 8.00 -16.44 5.26
N ILE A 430 7.19 -17.17 4.50
CA ILE A 430 5.96 -17.74 5.02
C ILE A 430 6.44 -18.68 6.14
N PRO A 431 6.00 -18.48 7.39
CA PRO A 431 6.29 -19.46 8.42
C PRO A 431 5.71 -20.79 7.93
N SER A 432 6.59 -21.77 7.69
CA SER A 432 6.16 -23.13 7.37
C SER A 432 5.11 -23.53 8.40
N PRO A 433 3.95 -24.10 7.99
CA PRO A 433 2.92 -24.49 8.94
C PRO A 433 3.56 -25.34 10.02
N THR A 434 3.54 -24.85 11.26
CA THR A 434 4.10 -25.60 12.38
C THR A 434 3.25 -26.87 12.46
N PRO A 435 3.83 -28.08 12.35
CA PRO A 435 3.05 -29.30 12.42
C PRO A 435 2.30 -29.30 13.75
N ALA A 436 0.97 -29.37 13.69
CA ALA A 436 0.14 -29.52 14.87
C ALA A 436 0.67 -30.74 15.65
N GLY A 437 1.13 -30.50 16.87
CA GLY A 437 1.63 -31.57 17.74
C GLY A 437 0.54 -32.64 17.95
N PRO A 438 0.92 -33.90 18.14
CA PRO A 438 -0.01 -35.02 18.27
C PRO A 438 -0.92 -34.93 19.50
#